data_AF-A0A7W2QI37-F1
#
_entry.id   AF-A0A7W2QI37-F1
#
_cell.length_a   1.000
_cell.length_b   1.000
_cell.length_c   1.000
_cell.angle_alpha   90.00
_cell.angle_beta   90.00
_cell.angle_gamma   90.00
#
_symmetry.space_group_name_H-M   'P 1'
#
loop_
_entity.id
_entity.type
_entity.pdbx_description
1 polymer ?
#
loop_
_entity_poly.entity_id
_entity_poly.type
_entity_poly.pdbx_seq_one_letter_code
_entity_poly.pdbx_strand_id
1 'polypeptide(L)'
;MKPLRRHRDRLPILGCWPQQWIKDDSVWHMFELQLKPDGNIAWYLRRDDVAHGGYGSITYQDYDAAVSEAKSTNIILKHALKDLDLPFEQAESLRLKVQKALTAEERLMTEERLMLMEAIKRHAADPRPRMEDLTVLNGRDVLQAELHKRLLQYPYVRLVFLARYGVRLECVGNLTWRAIGENSHRIGLYAYREKIARGFEMSGTDHWGQTKAAIRDALLPRANKLLHLASVKLLLADALYRGQRVLILGSFVFWYENSNVPQWVVKQVGASGKSEAGEATWLEGTILSKNHGRIVVLPYIKENGERVQGHTKNAPHDGKALPRHRSDYVELPFEVLNGDLMYSLFGELTYE
;
A
#
# COMPACT_ATOMS: atom_id res chain seq x y z
N MET A 1 -10.31 -0.07 -0.36
CA MET A 1 -10.94 -0.92 -1.40
C MET A 1 -12.13 -0.23 -2.02
N LYS A 2 -12.23 -0.32 -3.34
CA LYS A 2 -13.29 0.34 -4.12
C LYS A 2 -14.54 -0.53 -4.22
N PRO A 3 -15.73 0.08 -4.27
CA PRO A 3 -16.95 -0.65 -4.59
C PRO A 3 -16.88 -1.20 -6.02
N LEU A 4 -17.54 -2.34 -6.25
CA LEU A 4 -17.70 -2.96 -7.57
C LEU A 4 -18.64 -2.11 -8.45
N ARG A 5 -18.11 -1.00 -8.97
CA ARG A 5 -18.82 -0.08 -9.86
C ARG A 5 -18.38 -0.30 -11.30
N ARG A 6 -19.33 -0.26 -12.22
CA ARG A 6 -19.09 -0.26 -13.67
C ARG A 6 -19.62 1.06 -14.22
N HIS A 7 -18.91 1.65 -15.17
CA HIS A 7 -19.50 2.72 -15.98
C HIS A 7 -20.57 2.12 -16.90
N ARG A 8 -21.61 2.87 -17.28
CA ARG A 8 -22.67 2.38 -18.18
C ARG A 8 -22.11 2.15 -19.59
N ASP A 9 -21.39 3.14 -20.08
CA ASP A 9 -20.76 3.14 -21.40
C ASP A 9 -19.35 2.57 -21.34
N ARG A 10 -18.83 2.08 -22.47
CA ARG A 10 -17.42 1.71 -22.61
C ARG A 10 -16.60 2.98 -22.79
N LEU A 11 -15.79 3.27 -21.78
CA LEU A 11 -14.88 4.42 -21.77
C LEU A 11 -13.46 3.97 -22.15
N PRO A 12 -12.61 4.88 -22.68
CA PRO A 12 -11.20 4.59 -22.92
C PRO A 12 -10.51 4.10 -21.63
N ILE A 13 -9.77 2.99 -21.75
CA ILE A 13 -9.04 2.38 -20.64
C ILE A 13 -7.59 2.87 -20.70
N LEU A 14 -7.09 3.38 -19.58
CA LEU A 14 -5.76 3.99 -19.48
C LEU A 14 -4.80 3.19 -18.61
N GLY A 15 -5.32 2.23 -17.85
CA GLY A 15 -4.54 1.35 -16.99
C GLY A 15 -5.43 0.35 -16.26
N CYS A 16 -4.84 -0.61 -15.58
CA CYS A 16 -5.55 -1.53 -14.70
C CYS A 16 -4.72 -1.92 -13.47
N TRP A 17 -5.41 -2.33 -12.40
CA TRP A 17 -4.79 -2.84 -11.18
C TRP A 17 -5.76 -3.73 -10.40
N PRO A 18 -5.30 -4.83 -9.77
CA PRO A 18 -6.17 -5.69 -8.98
C PRO A 18 -6.47 -5.14 -7.59
N GLN A 19 -7.64 -5.47 -7.04
CA GLN A 19 -7.98 -5.25 -5.64
C GLN A 19 -8.66 -6.50 -5.06
N GLN A 20 -8.33 -6.85 -3.82
CA GLN A 20 -8.99 -7.96 -3.13
C GLN A 20 -10.44 -7.61 -2.87
N TRP A 21 -11.30 -8.62 -3.01
CA TRP A 21 -12.72 -8.46 -2.75
C TRP A 21 -12.99 -8.42 -1.24
N ILE A 22 -13.73 -7.42 -0.78
CA ILE A 22 -14.08 -7.28 0.66
C ILE A 22 -14.93 -8.43 1.21
N LYS A 23 -15.49 -9.28 0.33
CA LYS A 23 -16.38 -10.38 0.71
C LYS A 23 -15.69 -11.74 0.69
N ASP A 24 -14.57 -11.86 -0.03
CA ASP A 24 -13.81 -13.10 -0.14
C ASP A 24 -12.32 -12.81 -0.26
N ASP A 25 -11.54 -13.43 0.62
CA ASP A 25 -10.11 -13.17 0.73
C ASP A 25 -9.32 -13.83 -0.41
N SER A 26 -9.87 -14.87 -1.03
CA SER A 26 -9.20 -15.51 -2.16
C SER A 26 -9.41 -14.75 -3.47
N VAL A 27 -10.43 -13.90 -3.55
CA VAL A 27 -10.85 -13.30 -4.82
C VAL A 27 -10.24 -11.91 -5.01
N TRP A 28 -9.58 -11.73 -6.15
CA TRP A 28 -9.06 -10.45 -6.62
C TRP A 28 -9.78 -10.02 -7.88
N HIS A 29 -10.37 -8.83 -7.87
CA HIS A 29 -11.00 -8.25 -9.05
C HIS A 29 -10.02 -7.35 -9.79
N MET A 30 -10.02 -7.42 -11.12
CA MET A 30 -9.32 -6.43 -11.93
C MET A 30 -10.14 -5.14 -12.04
N PHE A 31 -9.53 -4.01 -11.70
CA PHE A 31 -10.11 -2.70 -11.95
C PHE A 31 -9.36 -2.01 -13.09
N GLU A 32 -10.09 -1.24 -13.88
CA GLU A 32 -9.62 -0.43 -14.98
C GLU A 32 -9.73 1.05 -14.62
N LEU A 33 -8.67 1.78 -14.89
CA LEU A 33 -8.67 3.23 -14.84
C LEU A 33 -9.20 3.74 -16.18
N GLN A 34 -10.38 4.35 -16.16
CA GLN A 34 -11.07 4.79 -17.37
C GLN A 34 -11.15 6.32 -17.46
N LEU A 35 -11.06 6.85 -18.68
CA LEU A 35 -11.23 8.27 -19.00
C LEU A 35 -12.71 8.59 -19.18
N LYS A 36 -13.24 9.48 -18.33
CA LYS A 36 -14.61 9.97 -18.46
C LYS A 36 -14.73 11.07 -19.52
N PRO A 37 -15.94 11.33 -20.02
CA PRO A 37 -16.19 12.43 -20.97
C PRO A 37 -15.84 13.82 -20.43
N ASP A 38 -15.85 14.00 -19.12
CA ASP A 38 -15.45 15.26 -18.45
C ASP A 38 -13.93 15.43 -18.31
N GLY A 39 -13.13 14.51 -18.86
CA GLY A 39 -11.67 14.51 -18.79
C GLY A 39 -11.09 13.97 -17.48
N ASN A 40 -11.93 13.55 -16.53
CA ASN A 40 -11.47 12.94 -15.29
C ASN A 40 -11.21 11.44 -15.46
N ILE A 41 -10.33 10.89 -14.62
CA ILE A 41 -10.06 9.46 -14.56
C ILE A 41 -10.75 8.83 -13.34
N ALA A 42 -11.27 7.63 -13.50
CA ALA A 42 -11.84 6.88 -12.37
C ALA A 42 -11.68 5.36 -12.56
N TRP A 43 -11.65 4.67 -11.42
CA TRP A 43 -11.51 3.22 -11.37
C TRP A 43 -12.88 2.53 -11.48
N TYR A 44 -12.98 1.56 -12.38
CA TYR A 44 -14.17 0.74 -12.61
C TYR A 44 -13.80 -0.73 -12.68
N LEU A 45 -14.74 -1.61 -12.38
CA LEU A 45 -14.55 -3.05 -12.49
C LEU A 45 -14.38 -3.44 -13.97
N ARG A 46 -13.32 -4.18 -14.30
CA ARG A 46 -13.07 -4.72 -15.66
C ARG A 46 -14.26 -5.58 -16.10
N ARG A 47 -14.63 -5.41 -17.38
CA ARG A 47 -15.65 -6.24 -18.03
C ARG A 47 -14.99 -7.47 -18.65
N ASP A 48 -15.65 -8.61 -18.57
CA ASP A 48 -15.30 -9.78 -19.37
C ASP A 48 -16.05 -9.67 -20.70
N ASP A 49 -15.31 -9.52 -21.80
CA ASP A 49 -15.86 -9.38 -23.14
C ASP A 49 -16.10 -10.73 -23.84
N VAL A 50 -15.61 -11.83 -23.28
CA VAL A 50 -15.71 -13.19 -23.84
C VAL A 50 -16.90 -13.97 -23.28
N ALA A 51 -17.42 -13.58 -22.11
CA ALA A 51 -18.62 -14.18 -21.53
C ALA A 51 -19.87 -13.80 -22.33
N HIS A 52 -20.18 -14.59 -23.37
CA HIS A 52 -21.42 -14.51 -24.16
C HIS A 52 -22.66 -14.42 -23.26
N GLY A 53 -23.19 -13.20 -23.10
CA GLY A 53 -24.39 -12.93 -22.30
C GLY A 53 -24.21 -12.95 -20.77
N GLY A 54 -22.99 -13.20 -20.28
CA GLY A 54 -22.67 -13.21 -18.85
C GLY A 54 -22.00 -11.93 -18.41
N TYR A 55 -22.65 -11.14 -17.57
CA TYR A 55 -22.12 -9.92 -16.92
C TYR A 55 -20.99 -10.22 -15.90
N GLY A 56 -20.06 -11.11 -16.21
CA GLY A 56 -18.97 -11.56 -15.34
C GLY A 56 -17.92 -10.47 -15.09
N SER A 57 -17.29 -10.51 -13.92
CA SER A 57 -16.09 -9.75 -13.63
C SER A 57 -14.88 -10.66 -13.75
N ILE A 58 -13.78 -10.19 -14.33
CA ILE A 58 -12.52 -10.95 -14.32
C ILE A 58 -11.99 -11.02 -12.89
N THR A 59 -11.76 -12.23 -12.42
CA THR A 59 -11.30 -12.53 -11.05
C THR A 59 -10.10 -13.46 -11.07
N TYR A 60 -9.21 -13.26 -10.10
CA TYR A 60 -8.06 -14.12 -9.84
C TYR A 60 -8.19 -14.70 -8.43
N GLN A 61 -7.65 -15.90 -8.24
CA GLN A 61 -7.53 -16.53 -6.92
C GLN A 61 -6.16 -16.24 -6.27
N ASP A 62 -5.25 -15.63 -7.02
CA ASP A 62 -3.89 -15.34 -6.63
C ASP A 62 -3.53 -13.88 -6.94
N TYR A 63 -2.89 -13.23 -5.98
CA TYR A 63 -2.52 -11.82 -6.10
C TYR A 63 -1.39 -11.63 -7.11
N ASP A 64 -0.38 -12.49 -7.07
CA ASP A 64 0.84 -12.31 -7.88
C ASP A 64 0.51 -12.54 -9.37
N ALA A 65 -0.36 -13.50 -9.68
CA ALA A 65 -0.96 -13.69 -11.01
C ALA A 65 -1.75 -12.44 -11.47
N ALA A 66 -2.59 -11.88 -10.61
CA ALA A 66 -3.37 -10.68 -10.94
C ALA A 66 -2.49 -9.46 -11.22
N VAL A 67 -1.42 -9.28 -10.43
CA VAL A 67 -0.44 -8.20 -10.61
C VAL A 67 0.36 -8.41 -11.89
N SER A 68 0.77 -9.65 -12.20
CA SER A 68 1.51 -9.98 -13.42
C SER A 68 0.70 -9.63 -14.67
N GLU A 69 -0.59 -9.98 -14.69
CA GLU A 69 -1.48 -9.58 -15.79
C GLU A 69 -1.67 -8.06 -15.86
N ALA A 70 -1.87 -7.39 -14.72
CA ALA A 70 -2.01 -5.94 -14.68
C ALA A 70 -0.78 -5.22 -15.25
N LYS A 71 0.42 -5.66 -14.86
CA LYS A 71 1.68 -5.10 -15.37
C LYS A 71 1.81 -5.30 -16.88
N SER A 72 1.54 -6.51 -17.36
CA SER A 72 1.56 -6.82 -18.81
C SER A 72 0.54 -5.99 -19.59
N THR A 73 -0.68 -5.85 -19.07
CA THR A 73 -1.74 -5.03 -19.67
C THR A 73 -1.35 -3.54 -19.68
N ASN A 74 -0.79 -3.02 -18.58
CA ASN A 74 -0.41 -1.61 -18.46
C ASN A 74 0.68 -1.21 -19.46
N ILE A 75 1.57 -2.13 -19.84
CA ILE A 75 2.56 -1.90 -20.91
C ILE A 75 1.83 -1.63 -22.24
N ILE A 76 0.80 -2.41 -22.57
CA ILE A 76 0.00 -2.25 -23.77
C ILE A 76 -0.82 -0.94 -23.72
N LEU A 77 -1.49 -0.67 -22.60
CA LEU A 77 -2.33 0.52 -22.42
C LEU A 77 -1.54 1.84 -22.43
N LYS A 78 -0.24 1.80 -22.12
CA LYS A 78 0.65 2.96 -22.26
C LYS A 78 0.71 3.47 -23.71
N HIS A 79 0.53 2.58 -24.69
CA HIS A 79 0.42 2.96 -26.10
C HIS A 79 -0.94 3.58 -26.42
N ALA A 80 -2.04 3.05 -25.86
CA ALA A 80 -3.39 3.56 -26.09
C ALA A 80 -3.57 5.03 -25.67
N LEU A 81 -2.81 5.50 -24.68
CA LEU A 81 -2.78 6.93 -24.29
C LEU A 81 -2.32 7.85 -25.43
N LYS A 82 -1.42 7.38 -26.31
CA LYS A 82 -0.91 8.16 -27.45
C LYS A 82 -1.92 8.27 -28.59
N ASP A 83 -2.89 7.37 -28.63
CA ASP A 83 -3.91 7.29 -29.68
C ASP A 83 -5.13 8.17 -29.38
N LEU A 84 -5.22 8.73 -28.18
CA LEU A 84 -6.18 9.77 -27.83
C LEU A 84 -5.69 11.06 -28.48
N ASP A 85 -6.31 11.46 -29.60
CA ASP A 85 -6.03 12.68 -30.36
C ASP A 85 -6.24 13.95 -29.50
N LEU A 86 -5.29 14.20 -28.60
CA LEU A 86 -5.32 15.23 -27.57
C LEU A 86 -4.17 16.22 -27.80
N PRO A 87 -4.38 17.52 -27.50
CA PRO A 87 -3.29 18.48 -27.47
C PRO A 87 -2.16 18.03 -26.53
N PHE A 88 -0.91 18.33 -26.89
CA PHE A 88 0.28 17.88 -26.17
C PHE A 88 0.21 18.11 -24.64
N GLU A 89 -0.19 19.31 -24.22
CA GLU A 89 -0.30 19.65 -22.79
C GLU A 89 -1.34 18.80 -22.06
N GLN A 90 -2.46 18.50 -22.70
CA GLN A 90 -3.52 17.66 -22.13
C GLN A 90 -3.08 16.19 -22.08
N ALA A 91 -2.39 15.71 -23.12
CA ALA A 91 -1.84 14.37 -23.17
C ALA A 91 -0.79 14.15 -22.06
N GLU A 92 0.12 15.11 -21.85
CA GLU A 92 1.11 15.03 -20.76
C GLU A 92 0.46 15.10 -19.37
N SER A 93 -0.52 15.99 -19.18
CA SER A 93 -1.28 16.05 -17.92
C SER A 93 -1.99 14.72 -17.63
N LEU A 94 -2.64 14.13 -18.63
CA LEU A 94 -3.32 12.85 -18.51
C LEU A 94 -2.34 11.72 -18.20
N ARG A 95 -1.19 11.68 -18.89
CA ARG A 95 -0.13 10.69 -18.65
C ARG A 95 0.35 10.73 -17.19
N LEU A 96 0.58 11.92 -16.64
CA LEU A 96 0.97 12.10 -15.23
C LEU A 96 -0.13 11.64 -14.27
N LYS A 97 -1.40 11.96 -14.55
CA LYS A 97 -2.55 11.50 -13.74
C LYS A 97 -2.67 9.98 -13.72
N VAL A 98 -2.48 9.33 -14.87
CA VAL A 98 -2.50 7.86 -15.01
C VAL A 98 -1.36 7.22 -14.22
N GLN A 99 -0.13 7.71 -14.41
CA GLN A 99 1.03 7.23 -13.68
C GLN A 99 0.82 7.36 -12.16
N LYS A 100 0.35 8.52 -11.68
CA LYS A 100 0.05 8.75 -10.27
C LYS A 100 -1.00 7.78 -9.74
N ALA A 101 -2.09 7.57 -10.48
CA ALA A 101 -3.16 6.65 -10.07
C ALA A 101 -2.67 5.20 -9.97
N LEU A 102 -1.88 4.73 -10.93
CA LEU A 102 -1.30 3.37 -10.92
C LEU A 102 -0.34 3.18 -9.76
N THR A 103 0.63 4.10 -9.59
CA THR A 103 1.59 4.05 -8.48
C THR A 103 0.89 4.10 -7.12
N ALA A 104 -0.17 4.90 -6.98
CA ALA A 104 -0.94 4.96 -5.75
C ALA A 104 -1.64 3.63 -5.41
N GLU A 105 -2.22 2.95 -6.41
CA GLU A 105 -2.87 1.64 -6.20
C GLU A 105 -1.88 0.53 -5.89
N GLU A 106 -0.75 0.48 -6.61
CA GLU A 106 0.33 -0.46 -6.32
C GLU A 106 0.81 -0.29 -4.89
N ARG A 107 1.20 0.94 -4.51
CA ARG A 107 1.66 1.24 -3.16
C ARG A 107 0.64 0.87 -2.09
N LEU A 108 -0.63 1.17 -2.31
CA LEU A 108 -1.69 0.88 -1.34
C LEU A 108 -1.86 -0.63 -1.12
N MET A 109 -1.98 -1.40 -2.19
CA MET A 109 -2.21 -2.85 -2.11
C MET A 109 -0.98 -3.59 -1.55
N THR A 110 0.22 -3.18 -1.98
CA THR A 110 1.48 -3.73 -1.48
C THR A 110 1.63 -3.45 0.02
N GLU A 111 1.41 -2.21 0.47
CA GLU A 111 1.48 -1.85 1.89
C GLU A 111 0.53 -2.71 2.73
N GLU A 112 -0.75 -2.78 2.35
CA GLU A 112 -1.76 -3.52 3.13
C GLU A 112 -1.50 -5.04 3.12
N ARG A 113 -1.01 -5.62 2.01
CA ARG A 113 -0.58 -7.03 1.95
C ARG A 113 0.56 -7.31 2.93
N LEU A 114 1.55 -6.42 2.98
CA LEU A 114 2.72 -6.59 3.85
C LEU A 114 2.35 -6.45 5.32
N MET A 115 1.50 -5.48 5.67
CA MET A 115 0.98 -5.35 7.02
C MET A 115 0.19 -6.61 7.43
N LEU A 116 -0.59 -7.19 6.51
CA LEU A 116 -1.29 -8.46 6.76
C LEU A 116 -0.32 -9.62 7.00
N MET A 117 0.70 -9.78 6.15
CA MET A 117 1.72 -10.83 6.31
C MET A 117 2.43 -10.73 7.66
N GLU A 118 2.79 -9.52 8.09
CA GLU A 118 3.42 -9.31 9.40
C GLU A 118 2.45 -9.57 10.56
N ALA A 119 1.18 -9.17 10.43
CA ALA A 119 0.14 -9.49 11.41
C ALA A 119 0.02 -11.02 11.59
N ILE A 120 -0.07 -11.78 10.49
CA ILE A 120 -0.10 -13.25 10.53
C ILE A 120 1.15 -13.80 11.23
N LYS A 121 2.33 -13.28 10.88
CA LYS A 121 3.62 -13.72 11.44
C LYS A 121 3.72 -13.48 12.95
N ARG A 122 3.31 -12.31 13.44
CA ARG A 122 3.30 -12.00 14.89
C ARG A 122 2.48 -13.01 15.69
N HIS A 123 1.41 -13.52 15.08
CA HIS A 123 0.47 -14.45 15.68
C HIS A 123 0.64 -15.90 15.17
N ALA A 124 1.80 -16.24 14.60
CA ALA A 124 2.06 -17.59 14.12
C ALA A 124 2.04 -18.63 15.26
N ALA A 125 2.43 -18.23 16.47
CA ALA A 125 2.46 -19.09 17.65
C ALA A 125 1.15 -19.11 18.46
N ASP A 126 0.17 -18.26 18.13
CA ASP A 126 -1.09 -18.18 18.86
C ASP A 126 -1.86 -19.52 18.81
N PRO A 127 -2.59 -19.90 19.86
CA PRO A 127 -3.43 -21.09 19.80
C PRO A 127 -4.57 -20.89 18.80
N ARG A 128 -4.75 -21.87 17.90
CA ARG A 128 -5.92 -21.91 17.01
C ARG A 128 -7.06 -22.59 17.78
N PRO A 129 -8.26 -22.00 17.84
CA PRO A 129 -9.37 -22.60 18.58
C PRO A 129 -9.85 -23.86 17.88
N ARG A 130 -10.27 -24.87 18.66
CA ARG A 130 -10.96 -26.04 18.11
C ARG A 130 -12.39 -25.66 17.75
N MET A 131 -12.97 -26.36 16.79
CA MET A 131 -14.36 -26.12 16.38
C MET A 131 -15.35 -26.30 17.54
N GLU A 132 -15.12 -27.31 18.38
CA GLU A 132 -15.95 -27.64 19.56
C GLU A 132 -15.97 -26.55 20.64
N ASP A 133 -14.89 -25.75 20.73
CA ASP A 133 -14.76 -24.69 21.72
C ASP A 133 -15.41 -23.36 21.27
N LEU A 134 -15.76 -23.24 19.98
CA LEU A 134 -16.34 -22.02 19.40
C LEU A 134 -17.84 -21.98 19.60
N THR A 135 -18.35 -20.95 20.27
CA THR A 135 -19.80 -20.74 20.42
C THR A 135 -20.26 -19.55 19.57
N VAL A 136 -21.24 -19.75 18.68
CA VAL A 136 -21.87 -18.66 17.93
C VAL A 136 -23.31 -18.46 18.41
N LEU A 137 -23.52 -17.43 19.23
CA LEU A 137 -24.84 -17.04 19.73
C LEU A 137 -25.75 -16.65 18.58
N ASN A 138 -26.97 -17.21 18.56
CA ASN A 138 -27.97 -17.03 17.50
C ASN A 138 -27.47 -17.45 16.10
N GLY A 139 -26.40 -18.24 16.04
CA GLY A 139 -25.82 -18.74 14.80
C GLY A 139 -26.28 -20.15 14.47
N ARG A 140 -26.23 -20.48 13.17
CA ARG A 140 -26.36 -21.87 12.68
C ARG A 140 -24.97 -22.52 12.69
N ASP A 141 -24.91 -23.85 12.74
CA ASP A 141 -23.65 -24.63 12.68
C ASP A 141 -22.76 -24.23 11.51
N VAL A 142 -23.36 -23.85 10.38
CA VAL A 142 -22.64 -23.34 9.20
C VAL A 142 -21.83 -22.07 9.52
N LEU A 143 -22.35 -21.16 10.33
CA LEU A 143 -21.62 -19.94 10.71
C LEU A 143 -20.44 -20.24 11.63
N GLN A 144 -20.58 -21.23 12.52
CA GLN A 144 -19.50 -21.71 13.38
C GLN A 144 -18.38 -22.32 12.53
N ALA A 145 -18.72 -23.14 11.53
CA ALA A 145 -17.74 -23.74 10.62
C ALA A 145 -17.00 -22.68 9.79
N GLU A 146 -17.70 -21.67 9.27
CA GLU A 146 -17.10 -20.57 8.52
C GLU A 146 -16.23 -19.67 9.41
N LEU A 147 -16.65 -19.40 10.64
CA LEU A 147 -15.84 -18.71 11.64
C LEU A 147 -14.55 -19.48 11.93
N HIS A 148 -14.64 -20.78 12.17
CA HIS A 148 -13.49 -21.63 12.44
C HIS A 148 -12.45 -21.54 11.32
N LYS A 149 -12.86 -21.63 10.05
CA LYS A 149 -11.97 -21.44 8.90
C LYS A 149 -11.22 -20.11 8.94
N ARG A 150 -11.89 -19.02 9.34
CA ARG A 150 -11.27 -17.70 9.47
C ARG A 150 -10.30 -17.62 10.64
N LEU A 151 -10.62 -18.23 11.78
CA LEU A 151 -9.74 -18.26 12.96
C LEU A 151 -8.53 -19.18 12.80
N LEU A 152 -8.58 -20.17 11.90
CA LEU A 152 -7.38 -20.92 11.51
C LEU A 152 -6.35 -20.05 10.81
N GLN A 153 -6.81 -19.09 9.99
CA GLN A 153 -5.95 -18.15 9.26
C GLN A 153 -5.53 -16.95 10.12
N TYR A 154 -6.49 -16.39 10.86
CA TYR A 154 -6.32 -15.17 11.66
C TYR A 154 -6.86 -15.41 13.08
N PRO A 155 -6.13 -16.13 13.96
CA PRO A 155 -6.64 -16.53 15.28
C PRO A 155 -6.91 -15.35 16.22
N TYR A 156 -6.31 -14.20 15.91
CA TYR A 156 -6.37 -12.99 16.73
C TYR A 156 -7.57 -12.08 16.42
N VAL A 157 -8.28 -12.27 15.31
CA VAL A 157 -9.37 -11.36 14.91
C VAL A 157 -10.54 -11.42 15.89
N ARG A 158 -11.22 -10.27 16.07
CA ARG A 158 -12.42 -10.16 16.92
C ARG A 158 -13.67 -9.78 16.14
N LEU A 159 -13.54 -9.55 14.85
CA LEU A 159 -14.63 -9.24 13.94
C LEU A 159 -14.43 -10.01 12.63
N VAL A 160 -15.46 -10.74 12.21
CA VAL A 160 -15.48 -11.51 10.96
C VAL A 160 -16.74 -11.15 10.19
N PHE A 161 -16.61 -10.96 8.87
CA PHE A 161 -17.77 -10.75 8.00
C PHE A 161 -17.94 -11.95 7.07
N LEU A 162 -19.10 -12.59 7.14
CA LEU A 162 -19.48 -13.73 6.33
C LEU A 162 -20.48 -13.28 5.27
N ALA A 163 -19.96 -12.71 4.19
CA ALA A 163 -20.76 -12.00 3.19
C ALA A 163 -21.81 -12.86 2.49
N ARG A 164 -21.53 -14.16 2.27
CA ARG A 164 -22.48 -15.14 1.71
C ARG A 164 -23.75 -15.26 2.56
N TYR A 165 -23.62 -15.07 3.86
CA TYR A 165 -24.72 -15.19 4.82
C TYR A 165 -25.27 -13.82 5.23
N GLY A 166 -24.61 -12.72 4.84
CA GLY A 166 -24.98 -11.37 5.26
C GLY A 166 -24.85 -11.14 6.76
N VAL A 167 -23.88 -11.81 7.39
CA VAL A 167 -23.71 -11.81 8.84
C VAL A 167 -22.33 -11.27 9.23
N ARG A 168 -22.31 -10.40 10.22
CA ARG A 168 -21.13 -10.03 11.01
C ARG A 168 -21.08 -10.89 12.26
N LEU A 169 -19.92 -11.44 12.56
CA LEU A 169 -19.62 -12.12 13.81
C LEU A 169 -18.68 -11.23 14.64
N GLU A 170 -19.05 -10.97 15.91
CA GLU A 170 -18.23 -10.21 16.85
C GLU A 170 -17.90 -11.05 18.08
N CYS A 171 -16.64 -11.06 18.48
CA CYS A 171 -16.18 -11.74 19.68
C CYS A 171 -16.66 -10.96 20.92
N VAL A 172 -17.44 -11.60 21.78
CA VAL A 172 -18.04 -11.00 22.99
C VAL A 172 -17.55 -11.63 24.30
N GLY A 173 -16.76 -12.70 24.21
CA GLY A 173 -16.22 -13.43 25.36
C GLY A 173 -15.16 -14.43 24.93
N ASN A 174 -14.76 -15.33 25.82
CA ASN A 174 -13.80 -16.38 25.47
C ASN A 174 -14.41 -17.32 24.42
N LEU A 175 -13.88 -17.28 23.19
CA LEU A 175 -14.36 -18.07 22.03
C LEU A 175 -15.87 -17.99 21.76
N THR A 176 -16.54 -16.98 22.31
CA THR A 176 -17.98 -16.75 22.18
C THR A 176 -18.21 -15.57 21.26
N TRP A 177 -19.00 -15.80 20.23
CA TRP A 177 -19.26 -14.86 19.14
C TRP A 177 -20.74 -14.57 19.02
N ARG A 178 -21.07 -13.32 18.74
CA ARG A 178 -22.45 -12.88 18.47
C ARG A 178 -22.63 -12.72 16.97
N ALA A 179 -23.67 -13.36 16.42
CA ALA A 179 -24.10 -13.14 15.04
C ALA A 179 -25.03 -11.93 14.94
N ILE A 180 -24.73 -11.02 14.02
CA ILE A 180 -25.51 -9.82 13.73
C ILE A 180 -25.77 -9.78 12.22
N GLY A 181 -27.05 -9.69 11.82
CA GLY A 181 -27.43 -9.52 10.42
C GLY A 181 -27.05 -8.13 9.91
N GLU A 182 -25.98 -8.03 9.14
CA GLU A 182 -25.52 -6.79 8.53
C GLU A 182 -24.77 -7.12 7.24
N ASN A 183 -25.29 -6.68 6.08
CA ASN A 183 -24.67 -6.91 4.78
C ASN A 183 -24.37 -5.58 4.09
N SER A 184 -23.37 -4.87 4.60
CA SER A 184 -22.95 -3.57 4.07
C SER A 184 -21.51 -3.62 3.52
N HIS A 185 -21.21 -2.79 2.52
CA HIS A 185 -19.83 -2.61 2.05
C HIS A 185 -18.92 -2.13 3.20
N ARG A 186 -19.47 -1.29 4.09
CA ARG A 186 -18.77 -0.76 5.26
C ARG A 186 -18.32 -1.89 6.19
N ILE A 187 -19.17 -2.88 6.46
CA ILE A 187 -18.77 -3.96 7.36
C ILE A 187 -17.71 -4.88 6.74
N GLY A 188 -17.79 -5.14 5.43
CA GLY A 188 -16.73 -5.86 4.72
C GLY A 188 -15.39 -5.11 4.78
N LEU A 189 -15.39 -3.78 4.70
CA LEU A 189 -14.17 -2.99 4.89
C LEU A 189 -13.60 -3.11 6.32
N TYR A 190 -14.44 -3.08 7.36
CA TYR A 190 -13.97 -3.25 8.73
C TYR A 190 -13.41 -4.65 8.97
N ALA A 191 -14.07 -5.69 8.46
CA ALA A 191 -13.54 -7.06 8.54
C ALA A 191 -12.23 -7.23 7.77
N TYR A 192 -12.11 -6.59 6.60
CA TYR A 192 -10.84 -6.57 5.87
C TYR A 192 -9.71 -5.97 6.71
N ARG A 193 -9.95 -4.79 7.29
CA ARG A 193 -8.99 -4.06 8.12
C ARG A 193 -8.69 -4.79 9.43
N GLU A 194 -9.67 -5.46 10.03
CA GLU A 194 -9.51 -6.19 11.28
C GLU A 194 -8.40 -7.23 11.19
N LYS A 195 -8.29 -7.95 10.07
CA LYS A 195 -7.21 -8.93 9.82
C LYS A 195 -5.82 -8.32 9.93
N ILE A 196 -5.68 -7.03 9.62
CA ILE A 196 -4.42 -6.30 9.69
C ILE A 196 -4.28 -5.65 11.07
N ALA A 197 -5.23 -4.77 11.41
CA ALA A 197 -5.19 -3.93 12.61
C ALA A 197 -5.09 -4.76 13.89
N ARG A 198 -5.86 -5.84 14.00
CA ARG A 198 -5.90 -6.65 15.21
C ARG A 198 -4.59 -7.38 15.49
N GLY A 199 -3.81 -7.68 14.44
CA GLY A 199 -2.47 -8.24 14.60
C GLY A 199 -1.44 -7.26 15.19
N PHE A 200 -1.83 -5.99 15.34
CA PHE A 200 -1.08 -4.93 16.02
C PHE A 200 -1.86 -4.36 17.21
N GLU A 201 -2.79 -5.16 17.77
CA GLU A 201 -3.61 -4.79 18.93
C GLU A 201 -4.57 -3.60 18.70
N MET A 202 -4.80 -3.21 17.44
CA MET A 202 -5.72 -2.14 17.04
C MET A 202 -7.05 -2.72 16.52
N SER A 203 -8.05 -1.87 16.26
CA SER A 203 -9.34 -2.31 15.72
C SER A 203 -9.48 -2.03 14.22
N GLY A 204 -10.10 -2.94 13.48
CA GLY A 204 -10.47 -2.74 12.07
C GLY A 204 -11.51 -1.63 11.85
N THR A 205 -12.19 -1.22 12.93
CA THR A 205 -13.16 -0.12 12.95
C THR A 205 -12.53 1.26 13.16
N ASP A 206 -11.25 1.32 13.55
CA ASP A 206 -10.56 2.58 13.83
C ASP A 206 -10.29 3.40 12.56
N HIS A 207 -9.83 4.64 12.75
CA HIS A 207 -9.46 5.50 11.63
C HIS A 207 -8.26 4.92 10.86
N TRP A 208 -8.53 4.31 9.71
CA TRP A 208 -7.56 3.50 8.97
C TRP A 208 -6.24 4.20 8.66
N GLY A 209 -6.26 5.50 8.33
CA GLY A 209 -5.04 6.26 8.08
C GLY A 209 -4.13 6.40 9.31
N GLN A 210 -4.73 6.48 10.51
CA GLN A 210 -4.01 6.55 11.78
C GLN A 210 -3.53 5.17 12.20
N THR A 211 -4.39 4.14 12.05
CA THR A 211 -4.02 2.73 12.26
C THR A 211 -2.79 2.35 11.42
N LYS A 212 -2.80 2.63 10.10
CA LYS A 212 -1.64 2.35 9.24
C LYS A 212 -0.39 3.15 9.64
N ALA A 213 -0.54 4.38 10.13
CA ALA A 213 0.58 5.14 10.65
C ALA A 213 1.19 4.50 11.89
N ALA A 214 0.36 4.11 12.86
CA ALA A 214 0.81 3.43 14.08
C ALA A 214 1.41 2.05 13.77
N ILE A 215 0.88 1.31 12.80
CA ILE A 215 1.50 0.06 12.31
C ILE A 215 2.88 0.36 11.71
N ARG A 216 3.00 1.37 10.83
CA ARG A 216 4.30 1.79 10.30
C ARG A 216 5.27 2.10 11.44
N ASP A 217 4.85 2.87 12.44
CA ASP A 217 5.65 3.23 13.60
C ASP A 217 6.10 2.01 14.41
N ALA A 218 5.21 1.04 14.66
CA ALA A 218 5.55 -0.22 15.33
C ALA A 218 6.58 -1.06 14.54
N LEU A 219 6.66 -0.86 13.22
CA LEU A 219 7.60 -1.53 12.34
C LEU A 219 8.93 -0.77 12.20
N LEU A 220 9.00 0.53 12.52
CA LEU A 220 10.23 1.34 12.38
C LEU A 220 11.41 0.89 13.25
N PRO A 221 11.27 0.46 14.52
CA PRO A 221 12.42 0.02 15.31
C PRO A 221 13.12 -1.20 14.71
N ARG A 222 12.42 -2.01 13.90
CA ARG A 222 13.06 -3.05 13.09
C ARG A 222 13.82 -2.49 11.89
N ALA A 223 13.49 -1.30 11.41
CA ALA A 223 14.17 -0.69 10.28
C ALA A 223 15.61 -0.24 10.60
N ASN A 224 15.91 0.19 11.83
CA ASN A 224 17.32 0.39 12.22
C ASN A 224 18.09 -0.94 12.33
N LYS A 225 17.41 -2.04 12.67
CA LYS A 225 18.01 -3.37 12.60
C LYS A 225 18.35 -3.80 11.17
N LEU A 226 17.76 -3.16 10.15
CA LEU A 226 18.08 -3.46 8.75
C LEU A 226 19.50 -3.11 8.37
N LEU A 227 20.05 -2.03 8.95
CA LEU A 227 21.46 -1.68 8.75
C LEU A 227 22.40 -2.80 9.21
N HIS A 228 21.92 -3.71 10.06
CA HIS A 228 22.70 -4.86 10.52
C HIS A 228 22.56 -6.10 9.63
N LEU A 229 21.54 -6.18 8.75
CA LEU A 229 21.38 -7.31 7.83
C LEU A 229 22.49 -7.33 6.78
N ALA A 230 23.07 -8.51 6.52
CA ALA A 230 24.19 -8.66 5.60
C ALA A 230 23.84 -8.22 4.17
N SER A 231 22.64 -8.58 3.71
CA SER A 231 22.12 -8.21 2.38
C SER A 231 21.93 -6.70 2.23
N VAL A 232 21.42 -6.02 3.27
CA VAL A 232 21.28 -4.56 3.28
C VAL A 232 22.66 -3.89 3.32
N LYS A 233 23.61 -4.41 4.09
CA LYS A 233 24.99 -3.89 4.09
C LYS A 233 25.64 -3.97 2.72
N LEU A 234 25.47 -5.08 2.00
CA LEU A 234 25.98 -5.25 0.63
C LEU A 234 25.33 -4.25 -0.33
N LEU A 235 24.00 -4.13 -0.30
CA LEU A 235 23.26 -3.17 -1.10
C LEU A 235 23.74 -1.73 -0.85
N LEU A 236 23.90 -1.35 0.41
CA LEU A 236 24.35 -0.01 0.80
C LEU A 236 25.82 0.24 0.45
N ALA A 237 26.67 -0.79 0.48
CA ALA A 237 28.06 -0.69 0.04
C ALA A 237 28.16 -0.52 -1.48
N ASP A 238 27.40 -1.29 -2.26
CA ASP A 238 27.32 -1.16 -3.72
C ASP A 238 26.80 0.23 -4.12
N ALA A 239 25.70 0.67 -3.50
CA ALA A 239 25.17 2.01 -3.73
C ALA A 239 26.21 3.10 -3.44
N LEU A 240 26.92 2.99 -2.32
CA LEU A 240 27.99 3.94 -1.98
C LEU A 240 29.13 3.90 -3.00
N TYR A 241 29.50 2.72 -3.50
CA TYR A 241 30.48 2.55 -4.57
C TYR A 241 30.03 3.21 -5.89
N ARG A 242 28.74 3.13 -6.22
CA ARG A 242 28.11 3.85 -7.34
C ARG A 242 27.94 5.35 -7.09
N GLY A 243 28.41 5.87 -5.95
CA GLY A 243 28.29 7.28 -5.56
C GLY A 243 26.92 7.67 -5.01
N GLN A 244 26.01 6.72 -4.83
CA GLN A 244 24.69 6.95 -4.25
C GLN A 244 24.79 7.10 -2.74
N ARG A 245 24.18 8.17 -2.22
CA ARG A 245 24.19 8.52 -0.79
C ARG A 245 22.79 8.57 -0.19
N VAL A 246 21.76 8.45 -1.02
CA VAL A 246 20.36 8.38 -0.60
C VAL A 246 19.68 7.27 -1.42
N LEU A 247 19.25 6.21 -0.73
CA LEU A 247 18.40 5.18 -1.31
C LEU A 247 17.02 5.22 -0.67
N ILE A 248 15.99 5.09 -1.49
CA ILE A 248 14.61 5.09 -1.04
C ILE A 248 14.01 3.73 -1.37
N LEU A 249 13.46 3.06 -0.36
CA LEU A 249 12.72 1.82 -0.54
C LEU A 249 11.42 1.90 0.26
N GLY A 250 10.29 1.95 -0.43
CA GLY A 250 8.98 2.18 0.17
C GLY A 250 8.92 3.51 0.94
N SER A 251 8.66 3.43 2.26
CA SER A 251 8.60 4.60 3.15
C SER A 251 9.93 4.96 3.83
N PHE A 252 10.97 4.17 3.59
CA PHE A 252 12.26 4.30 4.26
C PHE A 252 13.27 4.98 3.34
N VAL A 253 14.08 5.83 3.94
CA VAL A 253 15.20 6.49 3.27
C VAL A 253 16.47 6.10 3.98
N PHE A 254 17.30 5.30 3.31
CA PHE A 254 18.68 5.09 3.72
C PHE A 254 19.48 6.31 3.33
N TRP A 255 20.03 6.97 4.34
CA TRP A 255 20.73 8.23 4.18
C TRP A 255 22.15 8.07 4.68
N TYR A 256 23.13 8.32 3.81
CA TYR A 256 24.53 8.31 4.21
C TYR A 256 24.92 9.66 4.80
N GLU A 257 25.15 9.71 6.11
CA GLU A 257 25.66 10.89 6.80
C GLU A 257 27.18 10.89 6.74
N ASN A 258 27.77 11.90 6.08
CA ASN A 258 29.22 12.08 5.97
C ASN A 258 29.78 12.93 7.13
N SER A 259 29.22 12.75 8.34
CA SER A 259 29.67 13.39 9.58
C SER A 259 31.02 12.84 10.07
N ASN A 260 31.50 13.27 11.24
CA ASN A 260 32.75 12.80 11.85
C ASN A 260 32.91 11.27 11.85
N VAL A 261 31.80 10.54 12.00
CA VAL A 261 31.73 9.09 11.72
C VAL A 261 30.78 8.89 10.55
N PRO A 262 31.29 8.53 9.36
CA PRO A 262 30.45 8.24 8.21
C PRO A 262 29.60 7.00 8.46
N GLN A 263 28.28 7.13 8.32
CA GLN A 263 27.37 6.01 8.55
C GLN A 263 26.05 6.17 7.80
N TRP A 264 25.45 5.03 7.46
CA TRP A 264 24.07 4.97 7.00
C TRP A 264 23.12 5.15 8.18
N VAL A 265 22.11 5.99 8.02
CA VAL A 265 20.99 6.16 8.95
C VAL A 265 19.67 5.97 8.22
N VAL A 266 18.64 5.54 8.95
CA VAL A 266 17.30 5.39 8.39
C VAL A 266 16.46 6.62 8.73
N LYS A 267 15.92 7.25 7.69
CA LYS A 267 14.94 8.35 7.75
C LYS A 267 13.62 7.86 7.14
N GLN A 268 12.57 8.66 7.28
CA GLN A 268 11.28 8.39 6.67
C GLN A 268 11.03 9.31 5.49
N VAL A 269 10.33 8.83 4.47
CA VAL A 269 9.71 9.73 3.49
C VAL A 269 8.57 10.48 4.19
N GLY A 270 8.53 11.78 4.01
CA GLY A 270 7.47 12.60 4.57
C GLY A 270 6.13 12.20 4.01
N ALA A 271 5.20 11.89 4.90
CA ALA A 271 3.81 12.19 4.63
C ALA A 271 3.72 13.72 4.55
N SER A 272 3.95 14.30 3.36
CA SER A 272 3.13 15.46 3.01
C SER A 272 1.69 14.94 3.14
N GLY A 273 1.04 15.30 4.26
CA GLY A 273 -0.31 14.86 4.56
C GLY A 273 -1.18 15.13 3.36
N LYS A 274 -2.07 14.18 3.01
CA LYS A 274 -3.10 14.33 1.97
C LYS A 274 -2.74 15.42 0.96
N SER A 275 -1.85 15.16 0.01
CA SER A 275 -1.76 16.08 -1.12
C SER A 275 -3.07 15.93 -1.90
N GLU A 276 -4.07 16.70 -1.50
CA GLU A 276 -5.25 17.05 -2.28
C GLU A 276 -4.83 17.73 -3.60
N ALA A 277 -3.57 18.16 -3.71
CA ALA A 277 -2.94 18.62 -4.94
C ALA A 277 -2.21 17.50 -5.71
N GLY A 278 -2.39 17.50 -7.03
CA GLY A 278 -1.87 16.65 -8.09
C GLY A 278 -0.35 16.58 -8.27
N GLU A 279 0.45 16.70 -7.21
CA GLU A 279 1.91 16.69 -7.29
C GLU A 279 2.47 15.31 -7.68
N ALA A 280 3.47 15.26 -8.58
CA ALA A 280 4.13 14.06 -9.06
C ALA A 280 5.63 14.09 -8.69
N THR A 281 6.20 12.98 -8.19
CA THR A 281 7.62 12.92 -7.82
C THR A 281 8.51 13.20 -9.03
N TRP A 282 9.50 14.09 -8.85
CA TRP A 282 10.50 14.42 -9.86
C TRP A 282 11.77 13.60 -9.61
N LEU A 283 11.94 12.50 -10.34
CA LEU A 283 13.02 11.52 -10.11
C LEU A 283 14.41 12.06 -10.48
N GLU A 284 14.49 13.00 -11.43
CA GLU A 284 15.75 13.64 -11.82
C GLU A 284 16.12 14.82 -10.89
N GLY A 285 15.29 15.12 -9.90
CA GLY A 285 15.56 16.15 -8.90
C GLY A 285 16.58 15.70 -7.85
N THR A 286 17.01 16.63 -7.00
CA THR A 286 17.94 16.38 -5.90
C THR A 286 17.32 16.77 -4.57
N ILE A 287 17.88 16.24 -3.47
CA ILE A 287 17.46 16.58 -2.10
C ILE A 287 18.50 17.51 -1.50
N LEU A 288 18.09 18.73 -1.15
CA LEU A 288 18.95 19.70 -0.50
C LEU A 288 18.84 19.57 1.03
N SER A 289 19.87 18.99 1.64
CA SER A 289 19.94 18.80 3.08
C SER A 289 20.48 20.04 3.77
N LYS A 290 19.59 20.87 4.33
CA LYS A 290 19.96 22.03 5.16
C LYS A 290 19.87 21.75 6.67
N ASN A 291 19.36 20.58 7.05
CA ASN A 291 19.12 20.19 8.45
C ASN A 291 19.18 18.67 8.60
N HIS A 292 19.22 18.21 9.86
CA HIS A 292 19.27 16.79 10.24
C HIS A 292 17.87 16.18 10.46
N GLY A 293 16.86 16.66 9.72
CA GLY A 293 15.49 16.19 9.84
C GLY A 293 15.33 14.69 9.61
N ARG A 294 14.43 14.07 10.39
CA ARG A 294 14.08 12.63 10.29
C ARG A 294 13.18 12.30 9.10
N ILE A 295 12.53 13.31 8.54
CA ILE A 295 11.62 13.22 7.42
C ILE A 295 12.29 13.80 6.17
N VAL A 296 12.21 13.07 5.06
CA VAL A 296 12.70 13.45 3.74
C VAL A 296 11.50 13.72 2.83
N VAL A 297 11.37 14.94 2.36
CA VAL A 297 10.42 15.33 1.32
C VAL A 297 11.13 15.16 -0.02
N LEU A 298 10.59 14.31 -0.88
CA LEU A 298 11.17 14.04 -2.20
C LEU A 298 10.94 15.23 -3.14
N PRO A 299 11.79 15.42 -4.15
CA PRO A 299 11.53 16.41 -5.19
C PRO A 299 10.22 16.07 -5.91
N TYR A 300 9.47 17.09 -6.29
CA TYR A 300 8.18 16.90 -6.95
C TYR A 300 7.88 18.04 -7.93
N ILE A 301 6.99 17.76 -8.86
CA ILE A 301 6.43 18.72 -9.80
C ILE A 301 5.04 19.09 -9.30
N LYS A 302 4.81 20.38 -9.09
CA LYS A 302 3.50 20.94 -8.76
C LYS A 302 2.54 20.81 -9.96
N GLU A 303 1.24 20.98 -9.72
CA GLU A 303 0.23 20.95 -10.80
C GLU A 303 0.49 22.00 -11.90
N ASN A 304 1.10 23.13 -11.54
CA ASN A 304 1.48 24.20 -12.47
C ASN A 304 2.79 23.91 -13.24
N GLY A 305 3.39 22.71 -13.11
CA GLY A 305 4.65 22.34 -13.75
C GLY A 305 5.92 22.81 -13.03
N GLU A 306 5.80 23.55 -11.92
CA GLU A 306 6.95 24.01 -11.15
C GLU A 306 7.66 22.84 -10.47
N ARG A 307 8.98 22.75 -10.68
CA ARG A 307 9.84 21.73 -10.06
C ARG A 307 10.31 22.20 -8.70
N VAL A 308 9.97 21.44 -7.67
CA VAL A 308 10.37 21.69 -6.28
C VAL A 308 11.47 20.73 -5.88
N GLN A 309 12.56 21.27 -5.35
CA GLN A 309 13.67 20.50 -4.82
C GLN A 309 13.28 19.80 -3.50
N GLY A 310 13.79 18.58 -3.29
CA GLY A 310 13.56 17.83 -2.07
C GLY A 310 14.25 18.47 -0.87
N HIS A 311 13.77 18.21 0.34
CA HIS A 311 14.34 18.75 1.58
C HIS A 311 14.08 17.85 2.79
N THR A 312 14.82 18.09 3.87
CA THR A 312 14.64 17.39 5.15
C THR A 312 13.84 18.24 6.15
N LYS A 313 13.03 17.59 7.00
CA LYS A 313 12.29 18.21 8.11
C LYS A 313 12.07 17.22 9.26
N ASN A 314 11.52 17.70 10.38
CA ASN A 314 11.02 16.85 11.47
C ASN A 314 9.49 16.67 11.35
N ALA A 315 8.95 15.71 12.09
CA ALA A 315 7.51 15.54 12.22
C ALA A 315 6.87 16.77 12.92
N PRO A 316 5.57 17.06 12.69
CA PRO A 316 4.89 18.21 13.29
C PRO A 316 5.01 18.32 14.82
N HIS A 317 5.23 17.20 15.52
CA HIS A 317 5.36 17.14 16.99
C HIS A 317 6.81 17.01 17.49
N ASP A 318 7.81 16.93 16.60
CA ASP A 318 9.23 16.72 16.92
C ASP A 318 10.04 18.04 17.04
N GLY A 319 9.37 19.19 16.98
CA GLY A 319 10.03 20.50 16.92
C GLY A 319 10.80 20.74 15.62
N LYS A 320 11.53 21.86 15.53
CA LYS A 320 12.34 22.17 14.33
C LYS A 320 13.55 21.22 14.25
N ALA A 321 13.83 20.72 13.04
CA ALA A 321 15.03 19.94 12.80
C ALA A 321 16.29 20.78 13.06
N LEU A 322 17.31 20.15 13.64
CA LEU A 322 18.60 20.79 13.91
C LEU A 322 19.23 21.26 12.58
N PRO A 323 19.52 22.56 12.42
CA PRO A 323 20.09 23.08 11.19
C PRO A 323 21.53 22.57 11.00
N ARG A 324 21.92 22.36 9.75
CA ARG A 324 23.33 22.18 9.38
C ARG A 324 24.02 23.53 9.34
N HIS A 325 25.33 23.53 9.54
CA HIS A 325 26.13 24.69 9.18
C HIS A 325 26.06 24.92 7.66
N ARG A 326 26.14 26.18 7.19
CA ARG A 326 25.95 26.51 5.77
C ARG A 326 26.99 25.87 4.84
N SER A 327 28.22 25.66 5.33
CA SER A 327 29.27 24.93 4.60
C SER A 327 28.97 23.45 4.41
N ASP A 328 28.04 22.91 5.20
CA ASP A 328 27.74 21.47 5.26
C ASP A 328 26.42 21.16 4.54
N TYR A 329 25.90 22.11 3.77
CA TYR A 329 24.75 21.87 2.91
C TYR A 329 25.18 20.94 1.79
N VAL A 330 24.44 19.85 1.64
CA VAL A 330 24.72 18.85 0.63
C VAL A 330 23.49 18.68 -0.22
N GLU A 331 23.70 18.76 -1.53
CA GLU A 331 22.72 18.39 -2.54
C GLU A 331 23.00 16.96 -2.96
N LEU A 332 22.02 16.09 -2.76
CA LEU A 332 22.18 14.64 -2.95
C LEU A 332 21.24 14.14 -4.05
N PRO A 333 21.76 13.41 -5.05
CA PRO A 333 20.91 12.58 -5.89
C PRO A 333 20.30 11.46 -5.05
N PHE A 334 19.21 10.88 -5.54
CA PHE A 334 18.56 9.76 -4.87
C PHE A 334 18.17 8.67 -5.88
N GLU A 335 18.18 7.43 -5.41
CA GLU A 335 17.71 6.28 -6.16
C GLU A 335 16.45 5.72 -5.47
N VAL A 336 15.36 5.57 -6.22
CA VAL A 336 14.16 4.88 -5.76
C VAL A 336 14.26 3.43 -6.22
N LEU A 337 14.46 2.54 -5.26
CA LEU A 337 14.47 1.12 -5.52
C LEU A 337 13.03 0.61 -5.64
N ASN A 338 12.79 -0.30 -6.58
CA ASN A 338 11.50 -0.96 -6.70
C ASN A 338 11.32 -1.94 -5.54
N GLY A 339 10.20 -1.82 -4.82
CA GLY A 339 9.86 -2.65 -3.66
C GLY A 339 9.53 -1.83 -2.41
N ASP A 340 9.12 -2.51 -1.36
CA ASP A 340 8.95 -1.94 -0.02
C ASP A 340 9.89 -2.69 0.93
N LEU A 341 10.58 -1.97 1.81
CA LEU A 341 11.58 -2.52 2.72
C LEU A 341 10.97 -3.60 3.64
N MET A 342 9.66 -3.57 3.82
CA MET A 342 8.88 -4.64 4.45
C MET A 342 9.04 -6.00 3.75
N TYR A 343 9.19 -6.06 2.42
CA TYR A 343 9.51 -7.30 1.69
C TYR A 343 10.96 -7.76 2.00
N SER A 344 11.93 -6.83 2.00
CA SER A 344 13.33 -7.12 2.39
C SER A 344 13.53 -7.42 3.87
N LEU A 345 12.62 -6.97 4.76
CA LEU A 345 12.57 -7.30 6.19
C LEU A 345 12.25 -8.78 6.44
N PHE A 346 11.71 -9.50 5.45
CA PHE A 346 11.43 -10.95 5.52
C PHE A 346 12.59 -11.84 5.05
N GLY A 347 13.74 -11.26 4.66
CA GLY A 347 14.97 -12.00 4.36
C GLY A 347 15.27 -12.24 2.88
N GLU A 348 14.41 -11.78 1.98
CA GLU A 348 14.59 -11.91 0.53
C GLU A 348 14.95 -10.56 -0.06
N LEU A 349 16.24 -10.22 0.00
CA LEU A 349 16.83 -9.36 -1.02
C LEU A 349 17.28 -10.30 -2.13
N THR A 350 16.46 -10.48 -3.16
CA THR A 350 16.94 -11.01 -4.44
C THR A 350 17.84 -9.95 -5.05
N TYR A 351 19.14 -10.12 -4.81
CA TYR A 351 20.17 -9.45 -5.57
C TYR A 351 20.52 -10.39 -6.73
N GLU A 352 20.10 -10.05 -7.94
CA GLU A 352 20.74 -10.55 -9.16
C GLU A 352 21.73 -9.50 -9.66
#